data_AF-U3KHA3-F1
#
_entry.id   AF-U3KHA3-F1
#
_cell.length_a   1.000
_cell.length_b   1.000
_cell.length_c   1.000
_cell.angle_alpha   90.00
_cell.angle_beta   90.00
_cell.angle_gamma   90.00
#
_symmetry.space_group_name_H-M   'P 1'
#
loop_
_entity.id
_entity.type
_entity.pdbx_description
1 polymer ?
#
loop_
_entity_poly.entity_id
_entity_poly.type
_entity_poly.pdbx_seq_one_letter_code
_entity_poly.pdbx_strand_id
1 'polypeptide(L)'
;MVGPGMEAPGSERGPKAKLSQRSQELRALVGLQEQGGKVFAQSCEEKLRQNRELLPSLQAALQEDSSVLKFVLKYNKLPIKDAFGEGQELFSATESLEVVIKKIEAKVHEQVKVCDMLLHQLRQWSQARDERQRHLQELQEAEVDPKWQEPQLQTIRQLGNDIEKMLMKIHSGEMVTNLYLRLQEVLRRELVYLPRYLDLLCGMTVMYHEELRARSSLKANNAIKKLMAEAGPQVRAEKQLRDQSLAEQRKHIESLRRQEESERQQRQQAVSMLSEEQDLSSSDVLVGADVEAAKAKMQREAFVTDKMEKAKSALQCSRLWDIPSSIEAQRRSLGSLQQHIDECKERKTELKKTLEELELQQAKLKFNEPVSTTRLREEELRQNLQQEEARLEQMRAQMSKSQKRLIEFENIIDNLYLLLQGILIPGQQDSAAVVGLEEKLQECEKKLQFLKERLAARPEDSTDEHGETFAKVRTLLEKRTAEETRNLKISFEDEEAMEDDTLDFEDEDHDYIPSREDIKKQGLQLIRMNTRRRKKKQ
;
A
#
# COMPACT_ATOMS: atom_id res chain seq x y z
N MET A 1 21.90 60.16 17.57
CA MET A 1 22.05 59.57 16.22
C MET A 1 21.28 58.27 16.24
N VAL A 2 19.97 58.21 15.94
CA VAL A 2 19.30 58.18 14.60
C VAL A 2 20.04 57.23 13.65
N GLY A 3 19.54 56.12 13.10
CA GLY A 3 18.29 55.33 13.08
C GLY A 3 18.66 54.00 12.33
N PRO A 4 17.83 53.35 11.49
CA PRO A 4 16.43 52.89 11.57
C PRO A 4 16.27 51.36 11.22
N GLY A 5 15.05 50.82 11.17
CA GLY A 5 14.72 49.53 10.51
C GLY A 5 13.72 48.67 11.30
N MET A 6 12.42 48.98 11.33
CA MET A 6 11.36 48.64 10.34
C MET A 6 11.15 47.13 10.09
N GLU A 7 10.01 46.69 10.64
CA GLU A 7 8.98 45.79 10.09
C GLU A 7 9.20 44.27 9.96
N ALA A 8 8.23 43.59 10.57
CA ALA A 8 7.97 42.15 10.56
C ALA A 8 7.40 41.66 9.22
N PRO A 9 7.39 40.34 9.03
CA PRO A 9 6.17 39.71 8.55
C PRO A 9 5.72 38.62 9.52
N GLY A 10 4.43 38.66 9.83
CA GLY A 10 3.77 37.71 10.71
C GLY A 10 3.74 36.29 10.14
N SER A 11 3.83 35.33 11.05
CA SER A 11 2.92 34.20 11.03
C SER A 11 2.57 33.87 12.46
N GLU A 12 1.47 34.47 12.91
CA GLU A 12 0.77 34.09 14.12
C GLU A 12 0.23 32.65 13.96
N ARG A 13 1.08 31.65 14.21
CA ARG A 13 0.63 30.44 14.91
C ARG A 13 1.07 30.58 16.35
N GLY A 14 0.23 31.30 17.07
CA GLY A 14 0.53 31.88 18.37
C GLY A 14 0.87 30.87 19.47
N PRO A 15 1.46 31.37 20.58
CA PRO A 15 1.94 30.61 21.75
C PRO A 15 0.97 29.56 22.32
N LYS A 16 -0.32 29.60 21.98
CA LYS A 16 -1.34 28.62 22.36
C LYS A 16 -1.03 27.19 21.91
N ALA A 17 -0.48 26.99 20.70
CA ALA A 17 -0.14 25.64 20.22
C ALA A 17 1.04 25.02 21.01
N LYS A 18 2.06 25.84 21.31
CA LYS A 18 3.21 25.43 22.14
C LYS A 18 2.80 25.20 23.61
N LEU A 19 1.88 26.01 24.14
CA LEU A 19 1.31 25.81 25.48
C LEU A 19 0.42 24.56 25.55
N SER A 20 -0.34 24.26 24.50
CA SER A 20 -1.15 23.04 24.41
C SER A 20 -0.27 21.79 24.40
N GLN A 21 0.80 21.80 23.61
CA GLN A 21 1.77 20.70 23.58
C GLN A 21 2.45 20.52 24.94
N ARG A 22 2.90 21.60 25.57
CA ARG A 22 3.49 21.55 26.92
C ARG A 22 2.50 21.09 27.99
N SER A 23 1.22 21.45 27.86
CA SER A 23 0.15 20.95 28.74
C SER A 23 -0.12 19.45 28.53
N GLN A 24 0.03 18.94 27.31
CA GLN A 24 -0.10 17.52 27.00
C GLN A 24 1.11 16.72 27.52
N GLU A 25 2.32 17.25 27.38
CA GLU A 25 3.55 16.69 27.96
C GLU A 25 3.49 16.64 29.50
N LEU A 26 3.03 17.71 30.15
CA LEU A 26 2.84 17.72 31.60
C LEU A 26 1.78 16.70 32.04
N ARG A 27 0.70 16.52 31.28
CA ARG A 27 -0.30 15.48 31.56
C ARG A 27 0.26 14.07 31.40
N ALA A 28 1.10 13.84 30.40
CA ALA A 28 1.79 12.56 30.22
C ALA A 28 2.77 12.27 31.36
N LEU A 29 3.53 13.28 31.82
CA LEU A 29 4.43 13.15 32.96
C LEU A 29 3.68 12.85 34.27
N VAL A 30 2.56 13.52 34.52
CA VAL A 30 1.68 13.22 35.67
C VAL A 30 1.14 11.79 35.58
N GLY A 31 0.69 11.36 34.39
CA GLY A 31 0.23 9.99 34.17
C GLY A 31 1.31 8.93 34.44
N LEU A 32 2.56 9.19 34.03
CA LEU A 32 3.70 8.31 34.34
C LEU A 32 4.03 8.29 35.83
N GLN A 33 3.95 9.44 36.50
CA GLN A 33 4.18 9.53 37.95
C GLN A 33 3.10 8.77 38.74
N GLU A 34 1.84 8.85 38.32
CA GLU A 34 0.73 8.09 38.90
C GLU A 34 0.88 6.57 38.66
N GLN A 35 1.32 6.16 37.47
CA GLN A 35 1.64 4.76 37.18
C GLN A 35 2.80 4.25 38.03
N GLY A 36 3.88 5.03 38.18
CA GLY A 36 5.00 4.70 39.06
C GLY A 36 4.57 4.55 40.52
N GLY A 37 3.68 5.43 41.00
CA GLY A 37 3.09 5.33 42.34
C GLY A 37 2.26 4.05 42.54
N LYS A 38 1.48 3.64 41.52
CA LYS A 38 0.70 2.39 41.56
C LYS A 38 1.60 1.15 41.61
N VAL A 39 2.64 1.10 40.79
CA VAL A 39 3.61 -0.02 40.79
C VAL A 39 4.34 -0.10 42.12
N PHE A 40 4.73 1.05 42.70
CA PHE A 40 5.34 1.08 44.01
C PHE A 40 4.39 0.57 45.11
N ALA A 41 3.13 1.00 45.09
CA ALA A 41 2.12 0.50 46.03
C ALA A 41 1.90 -1.01 45.92
N GLN A 42 1.81 -1.55 44.69
CA GLN A 42 1.70 -2.99 44.44
C GLN A 42 2.93 -3.76 44.96
N SER A 43 4.14 -3.24 44.73
CA SER A 43 5.37 -3.84 45.25
C SER A 43 5.40 -3.87 46.79
N CYS A 44 4.93 -2.80 47.43
CA CYS A 44 4.80 -2.76 48.89
C CYS A 44 3.75 -3.76 49.41
N GLU A 45 2.60 -3.87 48.77
CA GLU A 45 1.56 -4.85 49.13
C GLU A 45 2.05 -6.28 48.97
N GLU A 46 2.80 -6.58 47.91
CA GLU A 46 3.36 -7.91 47.68
C GLU A 46 4.43 -8.28 48.71
N LYS A 47 5.31 -7.35 49.09
CA LYS A 47 6.24 -7.56 50.21
C LYS A 47 5.52 -7.78 51.54
N LEU A 48 4.44 -7.04 51.79
CA LEU A 48 3.62 -7.25 52.99
C LEU A 48 2.94 -8.61 52.97
N ARG A 49 2.49 -9.08 51.81
CA ARG A 49 1.92 -10.41 51.64
C ARG A 49 2.96 -11.49 51.91
N GLN A 50 4.15 -11.40 51.33
CA GLN A 50 5.26 -12.32 51.59
C GLN A 50 5.61 -12.37 53.09
N ASN A 51 5.69 -11.21 53.75
CA ASN A 51 5.94 -11.15 55.20
C ASN A 51 4.80 -11.78 56.02
N ARG A 52 3.54 -11.64 55.59
CA ARG A 52 2.40 -12.32 56.23
C ARG A 52 2.46 -13.84 56.05
N GLU A 53 2.96 -14.32 54.92
CA GLU A 53 3.14 -15.75 54.64
C GLU A 53 4.31 -16.36 55.43
N LEU A 54 5.37 -15.58 55.71
CA LEU A 54 6.52 -16.01 56.52
C LEU A 54 6.29 -15.96 58.03
N LEU A 55 5.37 -15.12 58.52
CA LEU A 55 5.10 -14.97 59.96
C LEU A 55 4.71 -16.30 60.66
N PRO A 56 3.83 -17.14 60.10
CA PRO A 56 3.46 -18.43 60.69
C PRO A 56 4.63 -19.41 60.82
N SER A 57 5.52 -19.48 59.83
CA SER A 57 6.67 -20.41 59.89
C SER A 57 7.67 -19.97 60.95
N LEU A 58 7.92 -18.66 61.09
CA LEU A 58 8.74 -18.13 62.19
C LEU A 58 8.10 -18.36 63.55
N GLN A 59 6.78 -18.22 63.68
CA GLN A 59 6.06 -18.52 64.92
C GLN A 59 6.15 -20.01 65.29
N ALA A 60 6.05 -20.91 64.31
CA ALA A 60 6.20 -22.34 64.52
C ALA A 60 7.60 -22.70 65.03
N ALA A 61 8.65 -22.18 64.37
CA ALA A 61 10.03 -22.39 64.80
C ALA A 61 10.28 -21.88 66.24
N LEU A 62 9.72 -20.71 66.59
CA LEU A 62 9.85 -20.14 67.93
C LEU A 62 9.10 -20.95 68.99
N GLN A 63 7.99 -21.59 68.63
CA GLN A 63 7.29 -22.55 69.51
C GLN A 63 8.07 -23.85 69.69
N GLU A 64 8.69 -24.37 68.62
CA GLU A 64 9.57 -25.54 68.69
C GLU A 64 10.76 -25.26 69.62
N ASP A 65 11.45 -24.13 69.45
CA ASP A 65 12.57 -23.72 70.32
C ASP A 65 12.11 -23.57 71.77
N SER A 66 10.94 -22.97 72.02
CA SER A 66 10.37 -22.87 73.38
C SER A 66 10.09 -24.25 73.99
N SER A 67 9.63 -25.21 73.19
CA SER A 67 9.37 -26.58 73.65
C SER A 67 10.66 -27.31 73.99
N VAL A 68 11.72 -27.13 73.18
CA VAL A 68 13.07 -27.67 73.43
C VAL A 68 13.66 -27.05 74.70
N LEU A 69 13.55 -25.74 74.88
CA LEU A 69 14.03 -25.05 76.09
C LEU A 69 13.31 -25.52 77.35
N LYS A 70 11.98 -25.71 77.28
CA LYS A 70 11.19 -26.29 78.39
C LYS A 70 11.62 -27.73 78.69
N PHE A 71 11.93 -28.52 77.67
CA PHE A 71 12.44 -29.88 77.84
C PHE A 71 13.81 -29.86 78.54
N VAL A 72 14.76 -29.05 78.03
CA VAL A 72 16.09 -28.90 78.63
C VAL A 72 16.01 -28.41 80.09
N LEU A 73 15.16 -27.42 80.38
CA LEU A 73 14.94 -26.92 81.75
C LEU A 73 14.30 -27.96 82.69
N LYS A 74 13.50 -28.90 82.16
CA LYS A 74 12.90 -29.98 82.95
C LYS A 74 13.92 -31.05 83.33
N TYR A 75 14.87 -31.36 82.47
CA TYR A 75 15.88 -32.40 82.69
C TYR A 75 17.20 -31.88 83.29
N ASN A 76 17.54 -30.59 83.12
CA ASN A 76 18.64 -29.94 83.84
C ASN A 76 18.32 -29.60 85.31
N LYS A 77 17.16 -30.02 85.83
CA LYS A 77 16.83 -29.99 87.27
C LYS A 77 17.25 -31.24 88.03
N LEU A 78 18.08 -32.11 87.45
CA LEU A 78 18.84 -33.08 88.23
C LEU A 78 19.94 -32.33 89.01
N PRO A 79 20.10 -32.56 90.32
CA PRO A 79 21.09 -31.84 91.09
C PRO A 79 22.48 -32.18 90.53
N ILE A 80 23.23 -31.15 90.17
CA ILE A 80 24.69 -31.20 90.26
C ILE A 80 24.98 -31.35 91.76
N LYS A 81 24.82 -32.57 92.29
CA LYS A 81 25.31 -33.00 93.59
C LYS A 81 26.58 -33.78 93.30
N ASP A 82 27.69 -33.05 93.36
CA ASP A 82 28.97 -33.46 93.96
C ASP A 82 29.24 -34.97 93.92
N ALA A 83 29.62 -35.48 92.75
CA ALA A 83 30.26 -36.78 92.66
C ALA A 83 31.75 -36.67 93.00
N PHE A 84 32.08 -36.10 94.16
CA PHE A 84 33.28 -36.39 94.99
C PHE A 84 33.02 -35.87 96.42
N GLY A 85 31.87 -36.26 96.98
CA GLY A 85 31.64 -36.23 98.43
C GLY A 85 32.13 -37.53 99.05
N GLU A 86 32.93 -37.39 100.10
CA GLU A 86 33.58 -38.43 100.88
C GLU A 86 32.66 -39.59 101.27
N GLY A 87 33.28 -40.77 101.44
CA GLY A 87 32.61 -41.97 101.88
C GLY A 87 31.88 -41.77 103.21
N GLN A 88 30.56 -41.69 103.13
CA GLN A 88 29.70 -41.94 104.28
C GLN A 88 28.30 -42.30 103.81
N GLU A 89 28.01 -43.60 103.76
CA GLU A 89 26.76 -44.09 104.35
C GLU A 89 26.95 -45.54 104.81
N LEU A 90 26.77 -45.68 106.11
CA LEU A 90 27.10 -46.81 106.94
C LEU A 90 26.18 -48.00 106.69
N PHE A 91 26.78 -49.18 106.79
CA PHE A 91 26.17 -50.40 107.29
C PHE A 91 24.95 -50.13 108.19
N SER A 92 23.78 -50.58 107.77
CA SER A 92 22.75 -51.07 108.69
C SER A 92 22.78 -52.60 108.64
N ALA A 93 23.34 -53.19 109.70
CA ALA A 93 23.44 -54.62 109.89
C ALA A 93 22.04 -55.20 110.17
N THR A 94 21.26 -55.51 109.13
CA THR A 94 20.08 -56.40 109.21
C THR A 94 19.49 -56.84 107.86
N GLU A 95 20.19 -56.67 106.74
CA GLU A 95 19.74 -57.21 105.44
C GLU A 95 20.53 -58.47 105.06
N SER A 96 19.84 -59.55 104.68
CA SER A 96 20.49 -60.79 104.25
C SER A 96 21.31 -60.56 102.97
N LEU A 97 22.42 -61.29 102.81
CA LEU A 97 23.33 -61.18 101.67
C LEU A 97 22.60 -61.25 100.31
N GLU A 98 21.53 -62.04 100.23
CA GLU A 98 20.68 -62.19 99.04
C GLU A 98 19.95 -60.89 98.66
N VAL A 99 19.53 -60.09 99.63
CA VAL A 99 18.86 -58.79 99.38
C VAL A 99 19.87 -57.78 98.84
N VAL A 100 21.11 -57.80 99.35
CA VAL A 100 22.20 -56.94 98.84
C VAL A 100 22.58 -57.32 97.41
N ILE A 101 22.70 -58.62 97.11
CA ILE A 101 22.96 -59.13 95.75
C ILE A 101 21.85 -58.68 94.79
N LYS A 102 20.57 -58.89 95.15
CA LYS A 102 19.43 -58.46 94.30
C LYS A 102 19.37 -56.94 94.08
N LYS A 103 19.74 -56.13 95.08
CA LYS A 103 19.83 -54.67 94.93
C LYS A 103 20.97 -54.26 93.99
N ILE A 104 22.11 -54.94 94.05
CA ILE A 104 23.23 -54.71 93.13
C ILE A 104 22.84 -55.16 91.71
N GLU A 105 22.24 -56.34 91.56
CA GLU A 105 21.73 -56.83 90.28
C GLU A 105 20.71 -55.86 89.69
N ALA A 106 19.74 -55.37 90.48
CA ALA A 106 18.78 -54.38 90.01
C ALA A 106 19.48 -53.07 89.55
N LYS A 107 20.46 -52.57 90.30
CA LYS A 107 21.26 -51.40 89.89
C LYS A 107 22.02 -51.65 88.58
N VAL A 108 22.63 -52.83 88.41
CA VAL A 108 23.33 -53.21 87.19
C VAL A 108 22.35 -53.30 86.02
N HIS A 109 21.18 -53.91 86.19
CA HIS A 109 20.16 -53.99 85.15
C HIS A 109 19.62 -52.61 84.76
N GLU A 110 19.38 -51.71 85.72
CA GLU A 110 18.97 -50.34 85.41
C GLU A 110 20.07 -49.56 84.68
N GLN A 111 21.35 -49.75 85.04
CA GLN A 111 22.47 -49.17 84.30
C GLN A 111 22.59 -49.73 82.87
N VAL A 112 22.40 -51.04 82.67
CA VAL A 112 22.40 -51.66 81.35
C VAL A 112 21.24 -51.12 80.49
N LYS A 113 20.03 -50.96 81.06
CA LYS A 113 18.90 -50.33 80.34
C LYS A 113 19.19 -48.90 79.92
N VAL A 114 19.86 -48.11 80.77
CA VAL A 114 20.29 -46.74 80.42
C VAL A 114 21.32 -46.78 79.29
N CYS A 115 22.29 -47.68 79.35
CA CYS A 115 23.28 -47.88 78.28
C CYS A 115 22.62 -48.31 76.96
N ASP A 116 21.65 -49.23 76.99
CA ASP A 116 20.91 -49.67 75.81
C ASP A 116 20.11 -48.52 75.19
N MET A 117 19.44 -47.70 76.01
CA MET A 117 18.72 -46.51 75.54
C MET A 117 19.67 -45.50 74.88
N LEU A 118 20.84 -45.25 75.49
CA LEU A 118 21.86 -44.35 74.94
C LEU A 118 22.44 -44.89 73.62
N LEU A 119 22.65 -46.20 73.50
CA LEU A 119 23.07 -46.84 72.25
C LEU A 119 22.02 -46.70 71.15
N HIS A 120 20.73 -46.85 71.48
CA HIS A 120 19.65 -46.63 70.51
C HIS A 120 19.61 -45.18 70.03
N GLN A 121 19.75 -44.21 70.94
CA GLN A 121 19.85 -42.80 70.56
C GLN A 121 21.08 -42.57 69.68
N LEU A 122 22.26 -43.05 70.06
CA LEU A 122 23.48 -42.90 69.25
C LEU A 122 23.28 -43.42 67.81
N ARG A 123 22.60 -44.57 67.65
CA ARG A 123 22.27 -45.13 66.33
C ARG A 123 21.29 -44.26 65.52
N GLN A 124 20.28 -43.69 66.16
CA GLN A 124 19.35 -42.76 65.50
C GLN A 124 20.08 -41.50 65.03
N TRP A 125 20.98 -40.97 65.85
CA TRP A 125 21.74 -39.78 65.53
C TRP A 125 22.76 -40.04 64.42
N SER A 126 23.39 -41.23 64.39
CA SER A 126 24.27 -41.62 63.28
C SER A 126 23.48 -41.75 61.96
N GLN A 127 22.31 -42.38 61.98
CA GLN A 127 21.45 -42.49 60.79
C GLN A 127 21.03 -41.11 60.26
N ALA A 128 20.56 -40.23 61.15
CA ALA A 128 20.15 -38.88 60.77
C ALA A 128 21.33 -38.00 60.30
N ARG A 129 22.55 -38.30 60.73
CA ARG A 129 23.77 -37.68 60.20
C ARG A 129 24.07 -38.20 58.79
N ASP A 130 24.03 -39.52 58.60
CA ASP A 130 24.32 -40.15 57.31
C ASP A 130 23.30 -39.75 56.23
N GLU A 131 22.04 -39.59 56.59
CA GLU A 131 20.99 -39.03 55.71
C GLU A 131 21.30 -37.59 55.29
N ARG A 132 21.64 -36.71 56.24
CA ARG A 132 22.03 -35.32 55.94
C ARG A 132 23.31 -35.26 55.11
N GLN A 133 24.26 -36.16 55.35
CA GLN A 133 25.49 -36.25 54.58
C GLN A 133 25.21 -36.65 53.12
N ARG A 134 24.28 -37.59 52.90
CA ARG A 134 23.83 -37.97 51.55
C ARG A 134 23.12 -36.81 50.84
N HIS A 135 22.20 -36.11 51.50
CA HIS A 135 21.56 -34.94 50.90
C HIS A 135 22.53 -33.82 50.58
N LEU A 136 23.56 -33.60 51.41
CA LEU A 136 24.62 -32.64 51.11
C LEU A 136 25.43 -33.05 49.88
N GLN A 137 25.72 -34.33 49.71
CA GLN A 137 26.41 -34.84 48.52
C GLN A 137 25.55 -34.69 47.26
N GLU A 138 24.25 -35.04 47.32
CA GLU A 138 23.30 -34.85 46.21
C GLU A 138 23.21 -33.38 45.79
N LEU A 139 23.17 -32.44 46.75
CA LEU A 139 23.17 -30.99 46.46
C LEU A 139 24.48 -30.51 45.85
N GLN A 140 25.63 -31.00 46.33
CA GLN A 140 26.93 -30.69 45.75
C GLN A 140 27.07 -31.23 44.33
N GLU A 141 26.58 -32.45 44.08
CA GLU A 141 26.55 -33.03 42.72
C GLU A 141 25.63 -32.24 41.79
N ALA A 142 24.47 -31.79 42.26
CA ALA A 142 23.54 -30.96 41.48
C ALA A 142 24.08 -29.54 41.19
N GLU A 143 24.84 -28.94 42.12
CA GLU A 143 25.48 -27.63 41.93
C GLU A 143 26.62 -27.71 40.89
N VAL A 144 27.33 -28.85 40.86
CA VAL A 144 28.47 -29.08 39.97
C VAL A 144 28.03 -29.67 38.62
N ASP A 145 26.79 -30.17 38.46
CA ASP A 145 26.33 -30.77 37.21
C ASP A 145 26.22 -29.70 36.09
N PRO A 146 27.15 -29.71 35.11
CA PRO A 146 27.17 -28.70 34.05
C PRO A 146 25.96 -28.80 33.13
N LYS A 147 25.25 -29.94 33.12
CA LYS A 147 24.12 -30.20 32.23
C LYS A 147 22.95 -29.22 32.41
N TRP A 148 22.76 -28.69 33.62
CA TRP A 148 21.69 -27.73 33.89
C TRP A 148 22.09 -26.29 33.54
N GLN A 149 23.39 -25.97 33.60
CA GLN A 149 23.90 -24.62 33.35
C GLN A 149 24.19 -24.37 31.87
N GLU A 150 24.59 -25.39 31.12
CA GLU A 150 24.98 -25.27 29.71
C GLU A 150 23.86 -24.77 28.76
N PRO A 151 22.61 -25.30 28.79
CA PRO A 151 21.51 -24.78 27.97
C PRO A 151 21.08 -23.37 28.40
N GLN A 152 21.13 -23.05 29.70
CA GLN A 152 20.84 -21.71 30.21
C GLN A 152 21.90 -20.70 29.74
N LEU A 153 23.19 -21.05 29.82
CA LEU A 153 24.29 -20.22 29.33
C LEU A 153 24.23 -20.03 27.81
N GLN A 154 23.83 -21.06 27.07
CA GLN A 154 23.63 -20.96 25.63
C GLN A 154 22.46 -20.03 25.28
N THR A 155 21.37 -20.09 26.04
CA THR A 155 20.24 -19.16 25.92
C THR A 155 20.65 -17.73 26.23
N ILE A 156 21.44 -17.51 27.30
CA ILE A 156 21.98 -16.19 27.65
C ILE A 156 22.88 -15.63 26.54
N ARG A 157 23.72 -16.48 25.93
CA ARG A 157 24.56 -16.08 24.79
C ARG A 157 23.73 -15.73 23.56
N GLN A 158 22.71 -16.50 23.24
CA GLN A 158 21.80 -16.22 22.12
C GLN A 158 21.07 -14.88 22.33
N LEU A 159 20.49 -14.67 23.52
CA LEU A 159 19.84 -13.42 23.87
C LEU A 159 20.81 -12.23 23.83
N GLY A 160 22.05 -12.40 24.31
CA GLY A 160 23.10 -11.39 24.20
C GLY A 160 23.40 -11.00 22.76
N ASN A 161 23.58 -11.99 21.87
CA ASN A 161 23.82 -11.77 20.45
C ASN A 161 22.63 -11.08 19.77
N ASP A 162 21.41 -11.45 20.13
CA ASP A 162 20.21 -10.88 19.52
C ASP A 162 19.96 -9.45 20.01
N ILE A 163 20.26 -9.14 21.28
CA ILE A 163 20.28 -7.77 21.81
C ILE A 163 21.32 -6.93 21.06
N GLU A 164 22.54 -7.43 20.87
CA GLU A 164 23.58 -6.69 20.16
C GLU A 164 23.20 -6.43 18.69
N LYS A 165 22.64 -7.42 17.98
CA LYS A 165 22.09 -7.23 16.64
C LYS A 165 20.96 -6.19 16.63
N MET A 166 20.10 -6.19 17.64
CA MET A 166 19.02 -5.22 17.76
C MET A 166 19.57 -3.81 17.93
N LEU A 167 20.56 -3.61 18.80
CA LEU A 167 21.23 -2.33 19.00
C LEU A 167 21.90 -1.83 17.71
N MET A 168 22.59 -2.71 16.98
CA MET A 168 23.17 -2.36 15.68
C MET A 168 22.10 -1.96 14.65
N LYS A 169 20.97 -2.67 14.61
CA LYS A 169 19.82 -2.32 13.76
C LYS A 169 19.24 -0.96 14.13
N ILE A 170 19.03 -0.70 15.43
CA ILE A 170 18.54 0.61 15.92
C ILE A 170 19.51 1.71 15.49
N HIS A 171 20.81 1.55 15.73
CA HIS A 171 21.81 2.55 15.35
C HIS A 171 21.83 2.80 13.84
N SER A 172 21.76 1.73 13.03
CA SER A 172 21.67 1.87 11.57
C SER A 172 20.39 2.60 11.13
N GLY A 173 19.26 2.31 11.79
CA GLY A 173 17.98 2.97 11.56
C GLY A 173 18.01 4.45 11.95
N GLU A 174 18.65 4.80 13.06
CA GLU A 174 18.89 6.18 13.47
C GLU A 174 19.75 6.95 12.47
N MET A 175 20.83 6.33 11.96
CA MET A 175 21.68 6.93 10.93
C MET A 175 20.90 7.24 9.65
N VAL A 176 20.11 6.26 9.19
CA VAL A 176 19.26 6.41 8.01
C VAL A 176 18.19 7.48 8.23
N THR A 177 17.54 7.48 9.39
CA THR A 177 16.52 8.49 9.75
C THR A 177 17.11 9.89 9.79
N ASN A 178 18.28 10.06 10.41
CA ASN A 178 18.98 11.34 10.45
C ASN A 178 19.37 11.83 9.05
N LEU A 179 19.77 10.92 8.15
CA LEU A 179 20.06 11.26 6.76
C LEU A 179 18.79 11.75 6.03
N TYR A 180 17.66 11.06 6.20
CA TYR A 180 16.39 11.47 5.61
C TYR A 180 15.91 12.83 6.13
N LEU A 181 16.04 13.08 7.43
CA LEU A 181 15.69 14.38 8.03
C LEU A 181 16.57 15.50 7.46
N ARG A 182 17.89 15.29 7.34
CA ARG A 182 18.80 16.26 6.72
C ARG A 182 18.45 16.52 5.25
N LEU A 183 18.15 15.46 4.49
CA LEU A 183 17.72 15.60 3.09
C LEU A 183 16.42 16.40 2.99
N GLN A 184 15.44 16.11 3.86
CA GLN A 184 14.19 16.84 3.92
C GLN A 184 14.40 18.33 4.22
N GLU A 185 15.33 18.68 5.11
CA GLU A 185 15.67 20.07 5.40
C GLU A 185 16.25 20.77 4.17
N VAL A 186 17.18 20.13 3.45
CA VAL A 186 17.75 20.69 2.21
C VAL A 186 16.66 20.89 1.17
N LEU A 187 15.83 19.88 0.93
CA LEU A 187 14.71 19.98 -0.02
C LEU A 187 13.72 21.08 0.37
N ARG A 188 13.42 21.24 1.67
CA ARG A 188 12.59 22.35 2.16
C ARG A 188 13.23 23.71 1.87
N ARG A 189 14.55 23.85 2.03
CA ARG A 189 15.26 25.09 1.70
C ARG A 189 15.17 25.38 0.21
N GLU A 190 15.42 24.39 -0.65
CA GLU A 190 15.30 24.54 -2.11
C GLU A 190 13.88 24.94 -2.55
N LEU A 191 12.87 24.32 -1.94
CA LEU A 191 11.46 24.64 -2.21
C LEU A 191 11.06 26.07 -1.84
N VAL A 192 11.78 26.75 -0.95
CA VAL A 192 11.51 28.17 -0.62
C VAL A 192 11.95 29.09 -1.77
N TYR A 193 13.02 28.74 -2.49
CA TYR A 193 13.56 29.57 -3.57
C TYR A 193 12.89 29.32 -4.91
N LEU A 194 12.40 28.11 -5.15
CA LEU A 194 11.82 27.70 -6.43
C LEU A 194 10.60 28.56 -6.87
N PRO A 195 9.62 28.89 -6.00
CA PRO A 195 8.52 29.77 -6.37
C PRO A 195 8.99 31.18 -6.76
N ARG A 196 9.97 31.74 -6.04
CA ARG A 196 10.52 33.08 -6.35
C ARG A 196 11.21 33.11 -7.71
N TYR A 197 11.93 32.03 -8.04
CA TYR A 197 12.55 31.89 -9.36
C TYR A 197 11.48 31.77 -10.46
N LEU A 198 10.41 31.01 -10.20
CA LEU A 198 9.29 30.90 -11.11
C LEU A 198 8.58 32.24 -11.31
N ASP A 199 8.31 32.99 -10.25
CA ASP A 199 7.69 34.32 -10.31
C ASP A 199 8.55 35.29 -11.14
N LEU A 200 9.87 35.25 -10.97
CA LEU A 200 10.80 36.05 -11.78
C LEU A 200 10.71 35.70 -13.27
N LEU A 201 10.71 34.41 -13.62
CA LEU A 201 10.59 33.95 -15.01
C LEU A 201 9.20 34.30 -15.60
N CYS A 202 8.14 34.15 -14.82
CA CYS A 202 6.79 34.56 -15.21
C CYS A 202 6.75 36.06 -15.48
N GLY A 203 7.31 36.89 -14.60
CA GLY A 203 7.43 38.33 -14.78
C GLY A 203 8.20 38.71 -16.06
N MET A 204 9.35 38.08 -16.29
CA MET A 204 10.13 38.29 -17.53
C MET A 204 9.33 37.93 -18.78
N THR A 205 8.57 36.83 -18.74
CA THR A 205 7.74 36.40 -19.87
C THR A 205 6.62 37.39 -20.19
N VAL A 206 5.98 37.95 -19.15
CA VAL A 206 4.95 38.99 -19.30
C VAL A 206 5.57 40.25 -19.93
N MET A 207 6.72 40.70 -19.42
CA MET A 207 7.44 41.86 -19.98
C MET A 207 7.76 41.67 -21.47
N TYR A 208 8.33 40.52 -21.85
CA TYR A 208 8.63 40.23 -23.25
C TYR A 208 7.37 40.16 -24.13
N HIS A 209 6.27 39.62 -23.60
CA HIS A 209 5.02 39.58 -24.34
C HIS A 209 4.47 40.99 -24.59
N GLU A 210 4.52 41.86 -23.58
CA GLU A 210 4.10 43.26 -23.70
C GLU A 210 4.97 44.04 -24.69
N GLU A 211 6.29 43.89 -24.63
CA GLU A 211 7.21 44.49 -25.61
C GLU A 211 6.92 44.04 -27.03
N LEU A 212 6.69 42.73 -27.22
CA LEU A 212 6.39 42.17 -28.54
C LEU A 212 5.05 42.69 -29.07
N ARG A 213 4.03 42.77 -28.20
CA ARG A 213 2.73 43.36 -28.53
C ARG A 213 2.88 44.84 -28.91
N ALA A 214 3.61 45.64 -28.13
CA ALA A 214 3.88 47.05 -28.43
C ALA A 214 4.64 47.22 -29.76
N ARG A 215 5.61 46.35 -30.05
CA ARG A 215 6.34 46.38 -31.32
C ARG A 215 5.44 46.01 -32.50
N SER A 216 4.51 45.08 -32.31
CA SER A 216 3.52 44.70 -33.34
C SER A 216 2.54 45.84 -33.62
N SER A 217 2.03 46.51 -32.59
CA SER A 217 1.11 47.65 -32.75
C SER A 217 1.81 48.83 -33.42
N LEU A 218 3.07 49.10 -33.07
CA LEU A 218 3.88 50.12 -33.73
C LEU A 218 4.11 49.80 -35.22
N LYS A 219 4.41 48.54 -35.57
CA LYS A 219 4.51 48.12 -36.98
C LYS A 219 3.20 48.33 -37.74
N ALA A 220 2.07 47.95 -37.16
CA ALA A 220 0.75 48.16 -37.76
C ALA A 220 0.44 49.66 -37.96
N ASN A 221 0.68 50.48 -36.93
CA ASN A 221 0.51 51.93 -37.02
C ASN A 221 1.41 52.56 -38.09
N ASN A 222 2.65 52.11 -38.22
CA ASN A 222 3.55 52.59 -39.26
C ASN A 222 3.07 52.19 -40.66
N ALA A 223 2.52 50.98 -40.84
CA ALA A 223 1.91 50.57 -42.09
C ALA A 223 0.70 51.44 -42.46
N ILE A 224 -0.18 51.72 -41.49
CA ILE A 224 -1.33 52.63 -41.68
C ILE A 224 -0.86 54.03 -42.08
N LYS A 225 0.16 54.57 -41.39
CA LYS A 225 0.72 55.89 -41.73
C LYS A 225 1.29 55.94 -43.15
N LYS A 226 1.99 54.88 -43.60
CA LYS A 226 2.49 54.78 -44.98
C LYS A 226 1.35 54.78 -46.00
N LEU A 227 0.33 53.94 -45.78
CA LEU A 227 -0.84 53.89 -46.66
C LEU A 227 -1.58 55.24 -46.71
N MET A 228 -1.72 55.93 -45.58
CA MET A 228 -2.31 57.28 -45.54
C MET A 228 -1.45 58.30 -46.31
N ALA A 229 -0.12 58.22 -46.20
CA ALA A 229 0.79 59.10 -46.92
C ALA A 229 0.77 58.86 -48.44
N GLU A 230 0.58 57.62 -48.90
CA GLU A 230 0.45 57.25 -50.31
C GLU A 230 -0.93 57.62 -50.89
N ALA A 231 -2.00 57.38 -50.14
CA ALA A 231 -3.37 57.71 -50.56
C ALA A 231 -3.64 59.22 -50.60
N GLY A 232 -3.03 60.00 -49.70
CA GLY A 232 -3.26 61.45 -49.60
C GLY A 232 -3.01 62.25 -50.90
N PRO A 233 -1.85 62.09 -51.56
CA PRO A 233 -1.58 62.69 -52.87
C PRO A 233 -2.57 62.26 -53.95
N GLN A 234 -2.95 60.98 -54.01
CA GLN A 234 -3.91 60.47 -54.99
C GLN A 234 -5.28 61.13 -54.83
N VAL A 235 -5.78 61.23 -53.59
CA VAL A 235 -7.05 61.92 -53.29
C VAL A 235 -6.97 63.41 -53.64
N ARG A 236 -5.83 64.07 -53.39
CA ARG A 236 -5.63 65.48 -53.76
C ARG A 236 -5.58 65.67 -55.27
N ALA A 237 -4.89 64.80 -55.99
CA ALA A 237 -4.82 64.85 -57.46
C ALA A 237 -6.20 64.59 -58.08
N GLU A 238 -6.92 63.59 -57.58
CA GLU A 238 -8.30 63.30 -58.01
C GLU A 238 -9.22 64.51 -57.76
N LYS A 239 -9.12 65.14 -56.59
CA LYS A 239 -9.86 66.37 -56.29
C LYS A 239 -9.50 67.50 -57.27
N GLN A 240 -8.22 67.73 -57.55
CA GLN A 240 -7.78 68.76 -58.49
C GLN A 240 -8.30 68.50 -59.91
N LEU A 241 -8.27 67.25 -60.38
CA LEU A 241 -8.82 66.87 -61.69
C LEU A 241 -10.34 67.08 -61.74
N ARG A 242 -11.06 66.71 -60.69
CA ARG A 242 -12.50 66.98 -60.56
C ARG A 242 -12.78 68.48 -60.59
N ASP A 243 -12.03 69.28 -59.85
CA ASP A 243 -12.19 70.74 -59.80
C ASP A 243 -11.87 71.40 -61.16
N GLN A 244 -10.84 70.93 -61.86
CA GLN A 244 -10.50 71.37 -63.23
C GLN A 244 -11.61 71.03 -64.22
N SER A 245 -12.10 69.79 -64.19
CA SER A 245 -13.22 69.35 -65.04
C SER A 245 -14.48 70.18 -64.77
N LEU A 246 -14.80 70.46 -63.51
CA LEU A 246 -15.90 71.35 -63.14
C LEU A 246 -15.68 72.78 -63.63
N ALA A 247 -14.45 73.30 -63.57
CA ALA A 247 -14.12 74.63 -64.08
C ALA A 247 -14.24 74.72 -65.62
N GLU A 248 -13.83 73.68 -66.34
CA GLU A 248 -14.01 73.58 -67.79
C GLU A 248 -15.50 73.53 -68.17
N GLN A 249 -16.29 72.72 -67.45
CA GLN A 249 -17.75 72.69 -67.64
C GLN A 249 -18.38 74.06 -67.38
N ARG A 250 -17.97 74.77 -66.33
CA ARG A 250 -18.43 76.14 -66.04
C ARG A 250 -18.07 77.12 -67.18
N LYS A 251 -16.84 77.08 -67.68
CA LYS A 251 -16.41 77.92 -68.83
C LYS A 251 -17.25 77.63 -70.08
N HIS A 252 -17.54 76.37 -70.35
CA HIS A 252 -18.38 75.99 -71.48
C HIS A 252 -19.82 76.52 -71.34
N ILE A 253 -20.40 76.43 -70.13
CA ILE A 253 -21.71 77.02 -69.83
C ILE A 253 -21.67 78.54 -70.02
N GLU A 254 -20.62 79.22 -69.58
CA GLU A 254 -20.47 80.67 -69.78
C GLU A 254 -20.28 81.05 -71.24
N SER A 255 -19.54 80.28 -72.05
CA SER A 255 -19.42 80.53 -73.49
C SER A 255 -20.76 80.37 -74.21
N LEU A 256 -21.54 79.33 -73.84
CA LEU A 256 -22.89 79.13 -74.37
C LEU A 256 -23.81 80.30 -73.99
N ARG A 257 -23.74 80.81 -72.76
CA ARG A 257 -24.49 82.01 -72.34
C ARG A 257 -24.10 83.25 -73.15
N ARG A 258 -22.80 83.49 -73.36
CA ARG A 258 -22.34 84.63 -74.18
C ARG A 258 -22.77 84.50 -75.64
N GLN A 259 -22.73 83.29 -76.21
CA GLN A 259 -23.22 83.02 -77.55
C GLN A 259 -24.74 83.23 -77.64
N GLU A 260 -25.49 82.77 -76.64
CA GLU A 260 -26.94 82.99 -76.58
C GLU A 260 -27.26 84.49 -76.47
N GLU A 261 -26.49 85.26 -75.70
CA GLU A 261 -26.61 86.72 -75.63
C GLU A 261 -26.27 87.40 -76.96
N SER A 262 -25.21 86.96 -77.66
CA SER A 262 -24.85 87.51 -78.98
C SER A 262 -25.87 87.13 -80.06
N GLU A 263 -26.39 85.90 -80.04
CA GLU A 263 -27.47 85.47 -80.94
C GLU A 263 -28.76 86.23 -80.64
N ARG A 264 -29.08 86.50 -79.37
CA ARG A 264 -30.21 87.39 -79.00
C ARG A 264 -30.01 88.80 -79.53
N GLN A 265 -28.81 89.37 -79.43
CA GLN A 265 -28.48 90.67 -80.00
C GLN A 265 -28.56 90.69 -81.53
N GLN A 266 -28.08 89.65 -82.21
CA GLN A 266 -28.20 89.50 -83.66
C GLN A 266 -29.66 89.30 -84.10
N ARG A 267 -30.47 88.53 -83.34
CA ARG A 267 -31.91 88.42 -83.58
C ARG A 267 -32.62 89.75 -83.36
N GLN A 268 -32.23 90.53 -82.36
CA GLN A 268 -32.76 91.88 -82.14
C GLN A 268 -32.36 92.84 -83.28
N GLN A 269 -31.13 92.76 -83.80
CA GLN A 269 -30.71 93.53 -84.97
C GLN A 269 -31.41 93.07 -86.27
N ALA A 270 -31.57 91.76 -86.48
CA ALA A 270 -32.31 91.22 -87.62
C ALA A 270 -33.80 91.59 -87.56
N VAL A 271 -34.41 91.60 -86.38
CA VAL A 271 -35.79 92.09 -86.18
C VAL A 271 -35.86 93.61 -86.38
N SER A 272 -34.82 94.38 -86.03
CA SER A 272 -34.76 95.82 -86.35
C SER A 272 -34.61 96.08 -87.85
N MET A 273 -33.86 95.25 -88.58
CA MET A 273 -33.68 95.34 -90.04
C MET A 273 -34.88 94.78 -90.83
N LEU A 274 -35.61 93.81 -90.26
CA LEU A 274 -36.84 93.22 -90.80
C LEU A 274 -38.11 93.95 -90.30
N SER A 275 -37.97 95.01 -89.49
CA SER A 275 -39.06 95.92 -89.10
C SER A 275 -39.15 97.16 -90.01
N GLU A 276 -38.20 97.37 -90.93
CA GLU A 276 -38.26 98.46 -91.91
C GLU A 276 -38.66 98.02 -93.32
N GLU A 277 -38.76 96.72 -93.61
CA GLU A 277 -39.32 96.22 -94.88
C GLU A 277 -40.16 94.95 -94.66
N GLN A 278 -41.42 95.03 -95.10
CA GLN A 278 -42.45 93.98 -95.22
C GLN A 278 -43.41 93.73 -94.04
N ASP A 279 -44.34 94.68 -93.95
CA ASP A 279 -45.77 94.41 -94.05
C ASP A 279 -46.14 93.44 -95.21
N LEU A 280 -47.15 92.60 -94.93
CA LEU A 280 -48.04 91.82 -95.82
C LEU A 280 -47.63 90.41 -96.30
N SER A 281 -48.43 89.45 -95.80
CA SER A 281 -49.08 88.35 -96.55
C SER A 281 -48.17 87.18 -97.00
N SER A 282 -48.51 85.89 -96.95
CA SER A 282 -49.69 85.08 -96.63
C SER A 282 -49.28 83.60 -96.63
N SER A 283 -50.10 82.72 -96.03
CA SER A 283 -50.39 81.29 -96.32
C SER A 283 -49.29 80.43 -96.98
N ASP A 284 -49.03 79.19 -96.56
CA ASP A 284 -50.07 78.16 -96.57
C ASP A 284 -49.67 76.87 -95.83
N VAL A 285 -50.72 76.12 -95.50
CA VAL A 285 -50.81 74.89 -94.70
C VAL A 285 -50.42 73.64 -95.49
N LEU A 286 -49.72 72.68 -94.84
CA LEU A 286 -49.73 71.20 -95.02
C LEU A 286 -48.53 70.66 -94.19
N VAL A 287 -48.63 69.80 -93.17
CA VAL A 287 -49.10 68.40 -93.19
C VAL A 287 -49.46 67.97 -91.74
N GLY A 288 -50.71 67.57 -91.49
CA GLY A 288 -51.18 67.14 -90.16
C GLY A 288 -50.68 65.76 -89.69
N ALA A 289 -50.29 64.87 -90.60
CA ALA A 289 -49.72 63.56 -90.24
C ALA A 289 -48.24 63.65 -89.81
N ASP A 290 -47.47 64.57 -90.39
CA ASP A 290 -46.09 64.84 -90.00
C ASP A 290 -46.00 65.55 -88.65
N VAL A 291 -47.01 66.32 -88.25
CA VAL A 291 -47.01 67.01 -86.94
C VAL A 291 -47.24 66.02 -85.79
N GLU A 292 -48.11 65.03 -85.95
CA GLU A 292 -48.28 63.98 -84.94
C GLU A 292 -47.09 63.02 -84.89
N ALA A 293 -46.55 62.62 -86.04
CA ALA A 293 -45.32 61.84 -86.12
C ALA A 293 -44.12 62.61 -85.51
N ALA A 294 -44.02 63.91 -85.76
CA ALA A 294 -43.02 64.78 -85.15
C ALA A 294 -43.25 64.94 -83.64
N LYS A 295 -44.49 65.05 -83.17
CA LYS A 295 -44.82 65.13 -81.73
C LYS A 295 -44.50 63.81 -81.01
N ALA A 296 -44.82 62.67 -81.60
CA ALA A 296 -44.46 61.35 -81.08
C ALA A 296 -42.95 61.12 -81.09
N LYS A 297 -42.25 61.58 -82.14
CA LYS A 297 -40.79 61.58 -82.22
C LYS A 297 -40.16 62.46 -81.13
N MET A 298 -40.67 63.68 -80.94
CA MET A 298 -40.21 64.61 -79.89
C MET A 298 -40.45 64.05 -78.48
N GLN A 299 -41.61 63.42 -78.23
CA GLN A 299 -41.89 62.76 -76.95
C GLN A 299 -40.97 61.56 -76.69
N ARG A 300 -40.70 60.76 -77.73
CA ARG A 300 -39.75 59.64 -77.65
C ARG A 300 -38.33 60.12 -77.39
N GLU A 301 -37.90 61.18 -78.06
CA GLU A 301 -36.59 61.82 -77.86
C GLU A 301 -36.47 62.36 -76.43
N ALA A 302 -37.48 63.11 -75.94
CA ALA A 302 -37.51 63.62 -74.57
C ALA A 302 -37.42 62.49 -73.52
N PHE A 303 -38.15 61.40 -73.73
CA PHE A 303 -38.08 60.21 -72.87
C PHE A 303 -36.69 59.56 -72.89
N VAL A 304 -36.08 59.40 -74.06
CA VAL A 304 -34.72 58.85 -74.19
C VAL A 304 -33.71 59.73 -73.48
N THR A 305 -33.79 61.06 -73.64
CA THR A 305 -32.89 62.00 -72.96
C THR A 305 -33.05 61.96 -71.44
N ASP A 306 -34.29 61.88 -70.92
CA ASP A 306 -34.55 61.75 -69.47
C ASP A 306 -33.95 60.45 -68.90
N LYS A 307 -34.09 59.32 -69.62
CA LYS A 307 -33.48 58.05 -69.20
C LYS A 307 -31.96 58.09 -69.25
N MET A 308 -31.38 58.74 -70.25
CA MET A 308 -29.94 58.89 -70.38
C MET A 308 -29.34 59.82 -69.31
N GLU A 309 -30.00 60.91 -68.95
CA GLU A 309 -29.58 61.77 -67.82
C GLU A 309 -29.77 61.07 -66.46
N LYS A 310 -30.82 60.27 -66.29
CA LYS A 310 -30.97 59.39 -65.11
C LYS A 310 -29.82 58.39 -65.03
N ALA A 311 -29.47 57.71 -66.12
CA ALA A 311 -28.35 56.77 -66.17
C ALA A 311 -27.00 57.46 -65.87
N LYS A 312 -26.77 58.65 -66.42
CA LYS A 312 -25.60 59.49 -66.11
C LYS A 312 -25.52 59.84 -64.63
N SER A 313 -26.64 60.24 -64.01
CA SER A 313 -26.69 60.56 -62.59
C SER A 313 -26.42 59.35 -61.71
N ALA A 314 -26.95 58.17 -62.07
CA ALA A 314 -26.76 56.92 -61.33
C ALA A 314 -25.32 56.39 -61.42
N LEU A 315 -24.69 56.53 -62.59
CA LEU A 315 -23.32 56.10 -62.86
C LEU A 315 -22.28 57.19 -62.58
N GLN A 316 -22.71 58.36 -62.11
CA GLN A 316 -21.88 59.53 -61.84
C GLN A 316 -20.95 59.90 -63.01
N CYS A 317 -21.45 59.76 -64.24
CA CYS A 317 -20.71 60.08 -65.46
C CYS A 317 -20.77 61.59 -65.76
N SER A 318 -19.70 62.15 -66.33
CA SER A 318 -19.66 63.58 -66.66
C SER A 318 -20.41 63.88 -67.97
N ARG A 319 -20.37 62.97 -68.95
CA ARG A 319 -21.11 63.08 -70.23
C ARG A 319 -21.95 61.83 -70.51
N LEU A 320 -23.00 61.99 -71.33
CA LEU A 320 -23.84 60.87 -71.77
C LEU A 320 -23.05 59.82 -72.56
N TRP A 321 -22.01 60.22 -73.27
CA TRP A 321 -21.15 59.34 -74.06
C TRP A 321 -20.20 58.46 -73.23
N ASP A 322 -20.00 58.78 -71.95
CA ASP A 322 -19.13 58.01 -71.05
C ASP A 322 -19.87 56.84 -70.38
N ILE A 323 -21.21 56.81 -70.49
CA ILE A 323 -22.07 55.78 -69.90
C ILE A 323 -21.64 54.36 -70.34
N PRO A 324 -21.39 54.06 -71.63
CA PRO A 324 -20.96 52.72 -72.04
C PRO A 324 -19.60 52.32 -71.43
N SER A 325 -18.63 53.23 -71.43
CA SER A 325 -17.29 52.96 -70.88
C SER A 325 -17.32 52.77 -69.36
N SER A 326 -18.17 53.52 -68.65
CA SER A 326 -18.38 53.35 -67.20
C SER A 326 -19.04 52.00 -66.87
N ILE A 327 -20.06 51.60 -67.63
CA ILE A 327 -20.71 50.28 -67.48
C ILE A 327 -19.72 49.15 -67.74
N GLU A 328 -18.88 49.26 -68.78
CA GLU A 328 -17.84 48.26 -69.04
C GLU A 328 -16.80 48.19 -67.92
N ALA A 329 -16.35 49.33 -67.38
CA ALA A 329 -15.42 49.37 -66.27
C ALA A 329 -16.01 48.74 -65.00
N GLN A 330 -17.28 49.04 -64.68
CA GLN A 330 -18.01 48.39 -63.58
C GLN A 330 -18.14 46.89 -63.81
N ARG A 331 -18.43 46.45 -65.03
CA ARG A 331 -18.51 45.01 -65.37
C ARG A 331 -17.16 44.30 -65.20
N ARG A 332 -16.05 44.92 -65.61
CA ARG A 332 -14.70 44.39 -65.39
C ARG A 332 -14.34 44.34 -63.90
N SER A 333 -14.67 45.39 -63.14
CA SER A 333 -14.46 45.45 -61.69
C SER A 333 -15.28 44.38 -60.96
N LEU A 334 -16.55 44.21 -61.32
CA LEU A 334 -17.42 43.15 -60.80
C LEU A 334 -16.85 41.76 -61.11
N GLY A 335 -16.35 41.55 -62.33
CA GLY A 335 -15.69 40.29 -62.72
C GLY A 335 -14.44 40.01 -61.89
N SER A 336 -13.58 41.01 -61.67
CA SER A 336 -12.39 40.88 -60.81
C SER A 336 -12.75 40.61 -59.34
N LEU A 337 -13.78 41.29 -58.81
CA LEU A 337 -14.28 41.04 -57.45
C LEU A 337 -14.87 39.64 -57.32
N GLN A 338 -15.63 39.19 -58.31
CA GLN A 338 -16.18 37.83 -58.34
C GLN A 338 -15.06 36.78 -58.35
N GLN A 339 -14.02 36.99 -59.17
CA GLN A 339 -12.83 36.13 -59.17
C GLN A 339 -12.15 36.09 -57.80
N HIS A 340 -11.95 37.24 -57.15
CA HIS A 340 -11.37 37.28 -55.80
C HIS A 340 -12.24 36.58 -54.75
N ILE A 341 -13.56 36.71 -54.85
CA ILE A 341 -14.50 35.99 -53.98
C ILE A 341 -14.34 34.48 -54.19
N ASP A 342 -14.22 34.02 -55.42
CA ASP A 342 -14.10 32.59 -55.72
C ASP A 342 -12.73 32.04 -55.29
N GLU A 343 -11.63 32.76 -55.49
CA GLU A 343 -10.31 32.42 -54.93
C GLU A 343 -10.33 32.35 -53.39
N CYS A 344 -11.05 33.26 -52.73
CA CYS A 344 -11.18 33.23 -51.27
C CYS A 344 -11.99 32.02 -50.80
N LYS A 345 -13.03 31.61 -51.54
CA LYS A 345 -13.77 30.39 -51.23
C LYS A 345 -12.89 29.15 -51.41
N GLU A 346 -12.11 29.08 -52.48
CA GLU A 346 -11.18 27.98 -52.73
C GLU A 346 -10.13 27.87 -51.61
N ARG A 347 -9.43 28.96 -51.28
CA ARG A 347 -8.46 29.00 -50.16
C ARG A 347 -9.11 28.59 -48.84
N LYS A 348 -10.36 29.00 -48.59
CA LYS A 348 -11.11 28.58 -47.40
C LYS A 348 -11.37 27.07 -47.39
N THR A 349 -11.69 26.46 -48.52
CA THR A 349 -11.88 25.00 -48.61
C THR A 349 -10.57 24.25 -48.45
N GLU A 350 -9.47 24.74 -49.01
CA GLU A 350 -8.13 24.17 -48.84
C GLU A 350 -7.71 24.22 -47.37
N LEU A 351 -7.83 25.39 -46.73
CA LEU A 351 -7.50 25.55 -45.31
C LEU A 351 -8.33 24.63 -44.42
N LYS A 352 -9.62 24.45 -44.71
CA LYS A 352 -10.46 23.48 -43.99
C LYS A 352 -9.95 22.05 -44.13
N LYS A 353 -9.58 21.62 -45.32
CA LYS A 353 -8.98 20.28 -45.53
C LYS A 353 -7.67 20.12 -44.75
N THR A 354 -6.80 21.13 -44.80
CA THR A 354 -5.54 21.08 -44.03
C THR A 354 -5.77 21.07 -42.52
N LEU A 355 -6.81 21.76 -42.04
CA LEU A 355 -7.22 21.72 -40.64
C LEU A 355 -7.68 20.31 -40.25
N GLU A 356 -8.58 19.71 -41.04
CA GLU A 356 -9.06 18.34 -40.81
C GLU A 356 -7.91 17.31 -40.84
N GLU A 357 -6.95 17.46 -41.75
CA GLU A 357 -5.74 16.63 -41.81
C GLU A 357 -4.86 16.80 -40.55
N LEU A 358 -4.64 18.03 -40.11
CA LEU A 358 -3.88 18.32 -38.89
C LEU A 358 -4.58 17.86 -37.63
N GLU A 359 -5.91 17.97 -37.56
CA GLU A 359 -6.72 17.42 -36.46
C GLU A 359 -6.63 15.89 -36.43
N LEU A 360 -6.66 15.24 -37.59
CA LEU A 360 -6.48 13.80 -37.69
C LEU A 360 -5.05 13.36 -37.32
N GLN A 361 -4.03 14.12 -37.72
CA GLN A 361 -2.64 13.91 -37.27
C GLN A 361 -2.51 14.12 -35.77
N GLN A 362 -3.13 15.17 -35.22
CA GLN A 362 -3.11 15.44 -33.78
C GLN A 362 -3.85 14.36 -33.00
N ALA A 363 -4.99 13.85 -33.50
CA ALA A 363 -5.69 12.73 -32.90
C ALA A 363 -4.81 11.47 -32.94
N LYS A 364 -4.18 11.16 -34.07
CA LYS A 364 -3.19 10.08 -34.14
C LYS A 364 -2.06 10.26 -33.14
N LEU A 365 -1.53 11.46 -32.94
CA LEU A 365 -0.47 11.71 -31.95
C LEU A 365 -0.97 11.73 -30.50
N LYS A 366 -2.22 12.14 -30.24
CA LYS A 366 -2.85 12.12 -28.92
C LYS A 366 -3.23 10.71 -28.48
N PHE A 367 -3.62 9.85 -29.42
CA PHE A 367 -4.04 8.47 -29.16
C PHE A 367 -2.92 7.44 -29.42
N ASN A 368 -1.86 7.81 -30.14
CA ASN A 368 -0.60 7.06 -30.14
C ASN A 368 0.31 7.62 -29.04
N GLU A 369 0.19 7.06 -27.83
CA GLU A 369 1.36 6.91 -26.95
C GLU A 369 2.51 6.24 -27.74
N PRO A 370 3.79 6.33 -27.30
CA PRO A 370 4.88 5.55 -27.90
C PRO A 370 4.60 4.05 -27.71
N VAL A 371 3.81 3.50 -28.62
CA VAL A 371 3.22 2.18 -28.63
C VAL A 371 3.66 1.54 -29.92
N SER A 372 4.81 0.86 -29.87
CA SER A 372 5.19 -0.16 -30.85
C SER A 372 6.31 -1.02 -30.29
N THR A 373 7.33 -0.42 -29.67
CA THR A 373 8.47 -1.17 -29.09
C THR A 373 8.26 -1.51 -27.63
N THR A 374 7.55 -0.65 -26.89
CA THR A 374 7.30 -0.78 -25.45
C THR A 374 6.26 -1.87 -25.16
N ARG A 375 5.13 -1.91 -25.89
CA ARG A 375 4.09 -2.95 -25.67
C ARG A 375 4.56 -4.36 -26.01
N LEU A 376 5.31 -4.54 -27.11
CA LEU A 376 5.86 -5.86 -27.46
C LEU A 376 6.86 -6.35 -26.40
N ARG A 377 7.72 -5.46 -25.89
CA ARG A 377 8.64 -5.78 -24.78
C ARG A 377 7.89 -6.08 -23.48
N GLU A 378 6.80 -5.37 -23.22
CA GLU A 378 5.97 -5.61 -22.04
C GLU A 378 5.24 -6.96 -22.12
N GLU A 379 4.75 -7.34 -23.30
CA GLU A 379 4.16 -8.66 -23.55
C GLU A 379 5.20 -9.79 -23.44
N GLU A 380 6.41 -9.58 -23.97
CA GLU A 380 7.54 -10.52 -23.83
C GLU A 380 7.95 -10.69 -22.35
N LEU A 381 8.03 -9.60 -21.60
CA LEU A 381 8.31 -9.63 -20.16
C LEU A 381 7.19 -10.33 -19.38
N ARG A 382 5.92 -10.13 -19.76
CA ARG A 382 4.78 -10.85 -19.15
C ARG A 382 4.85 -12.35 -19.41
N GLN A 383 5.18 -12.76 -20.64
CA GLN A 383 5.34 -14.17 -20.97
C GLN A 383 6.50 -14.80 -20.20
N ASN A 384 7.64 -14.09 -20.09
CA ASN A 384 8.79 -14.56 -19.30
C ASN A 384 8.45 -14.66 -17.81
N LEU A 385 7.69 -13.70 -17.27
CA LEU A 385 7.22 -13.74 -15.88
C LEU A 385 6.34 -14.97 -15.64
N GLN A 386 5.37 -15.24 -16.51
CA GLN A 386 4.50 -16.42 -16.39
C GLN A 386 5.29 -17.74 -16.47
N GLN A 387 6.31 -17.81 -17.31
CA GLN A 387 7.17 -19.00 -17.40
C GLN A 387 8.01 -19.20 -16.13
N GLU A 388 8.56 -18.13 -15.56
CA GLU A 388 9.32 -18.22 -14.31
C GLU A 388 8.42 -18.49 -13.11
N GLU A 389 7.19 -17.97 -13.08
CA GLU A 389 6.18 -18.30 -12.07
C GLU A 389 5.80 -19.79 -12.12
N ALA A 390 5.52 -20.33 -13.31
CA ALA A 390 5.22 -21.75 -13.49
C ALA A 390 6.41 -22.64 -13.09
N ARG A 391 7.63 -22.21 -13.42
CA ARG A 391 8.87 -22.89 -13.01
C ARG A 391 9.05 -22.87 -11.49
N LEU A 392 8.76 -21.74 -10.84
CA LEU A 392 8.82 -21.61 -9.38
C LEU A 392 7.77 -22.48 -8.70
N GLU A 393 6.55 -22.53 -9.21
CA GLU A 393 5.50 -23.43 -8.69
C GLU A 393 5.89 -24.89 -8.83
N GLN A 394 6.48 -25.29 -9.96
CA GLN A 394 6.98 -26.64 -10.13
C GLN A 394 8.08 -26.98 -9.11
N MET A 395 9.03 -26.07 -8.88
CA MET A 395 10.08 -26.25 -7.88
C MET A 395 9.52 -26.32 -6.45
N ARG A 396 8.55 -25.46 -6.10
CA ARG A 396 7.85 -25.50 -4.81
C ARG A 396 7.11 -26.81 -4.61
N ALA A 397 6.41 -27.30 -5.63
CA ALA A 397 5.71 -28.59 -5.59
C ALA A 397 6.70 -29.76 -5.43
N GLN A 398 7.86 -29.72 -6.09
CA GLN A 398 8.91 -30.71 -5.90
C GLN A 398 9.50 -30.66 -4.49
N MET A 399 9.76 -29.47 -3.96
CA MET A 399 10.27 -29.27 -2.60
C MET A 399 9.28 -29.80 -1.56
N SER A 400 8.00 -29.50 -1.70
CA SER A 400 6.94 -30.02 -0.82
C SER A 400 6.88 -31.55 -0.87
N LYS A 401 6.95 -32.17 -2.06
CA LYS A 401 7.03 -33.63 -2.20
C LYS A 401 8.28 -34.22 -1.55
N SER A 402 9.44 -33.54 -1.62
CA SER A 402 10.65 -34.00 -0.92
C SER A 402 10.53 -33.89 0.60
N GLN A 403 9.93 -32.81 1.11
CA GLN A 403 9.69 -32.65 2.55
C GLN A 403 8.72 -33.72 3.07
N LYS A 404 7.61 -33.99 2.37
CA LYS A 404 6.68 -35.07 2.73
C LYS A 404 7.40 -36.42 2.83
N ARG A 405 8.23 -36.75 1.84
CA ARG A 405 9.04 -37.98 1.88
C ARG A 405 10.03 -38.03 3.04
N LEU A 406 10.66 -36.90 3.39
CA LEU A 406 11.57 -36.85 4.55
C LEU A 406 10.82 -37.12 5.86
N ILE A 407 9.65 -36.53 6.03
CA ILE A 407 8.78 -36.78 7.20
C ILE A 407 8.32 -38.25 7.22
N GLU A 408 7.97 -38.83 6.08
CA GLU A 408 7.66 -40.27 5.98
C GLU A 408 8.86 -41.13 6.42
N PHE A 409 10.08 -40.82 5.99
CA PHE A 409 11.29 -41.53 6.43
C PHE A 409 11.53 -41.37 7.93
N GLU A 410 11.37 -40.16 8.47
CA GLU A 410 11.44 -39.88 9.91
C GLU A 410 10.48 -40.75 10.70
N ASN A 411 9.21 -40.77 10.29
CA ASN A 411 8.17 -41.59 10.93
C ASN A 411 8.49 -43.09 10.83
N ILE A 412 9.01 -43.57 9.70
CA ILE A 412 9.41 -44.98 9.55
C ILE A 412 10.55 -45.32 10.50
N ILE A 413 11.56 -44.47 10.62
CA ILE A 413 12.71 -44.67 11.51
C ILE A 413 12.26 -44.64 12.97
N ASP A 414 11.41 -43.69 13.34
CA ASP A 414 10.86 -43.58 14.70
C ASP A 414 10.00 -44.79 15.08
N ASN A 415 9.16 -45.27 14.15
CA ASN A 415 8.39 -46.50 14.35
C ASN A 415 9.30 -47.72 14.54
N LEU A 416 10.35 -47.85 13.72
CA LEU A 416 11.32 -48.94 13.87
C LEU A 416 12.06 -48.85 15.20
N TYR A 417 12.44 -47.64 15.61
CA TYR A 417 13.10 -47.38 16.89
C TYR A 417 12.23 -47.78 18.08
N LEU A 418 10.95 -47.38 18.07
CA LEU A 418 9.96 -47.75 19.10
C LEU A 418 9.78 -49.26 19.19
N LEU A 419 9.67 -49.96 18.06
CA LEU A 419 9.54 -51.42 18.02
C LEU A 419 10.76 -52.14 18.60
N LEU A 420 11.95 -51.60 18.38
CA LEU A 420 13.22 -52.18 18.84
C LEU A 420 13.61 -51.72 20.26
N GLN A 421 12.91 -50.74 20.84
CA GLN A 421 13.24 -50.17 22.15
C GLN A 421 13.24 -51.21 23.28
N GLY A 422 12.37 -52.23 23.19
CA GLY A 422 12.29 -53.31 24.18
C GLY A 422 13.42 -54.35 24.14
N ILE A 423 14.37 -54.24 23.22
CA ILE A 423 15.46 -55.20 23.05
C ILE A 423 16.71 -54.70 23.76
N LEU A 424 17.04 -55.33 24.89
CA LEU A 424 18.25 -55.06 25.65
C LEU A 424 19.42 -55.86 25.07
N ILE A 425 20.42 -55.15 24.55
CA ILE A 425 21.70 -55.73 24.14
C ILE A 425 22.56 -55.93 25.40
N PRO A 426 22.99 -57.16 25.75
CA PRO A 426 23.80 -57.40 26.93
C PRO A 426 25.13 -56.63 26.85
N GLY A 427 25.40 -55.77 27.85
CA GLY A 427 26.63 -54.99 27.96
C GLY A 427 26.52 -53.53 27.49
N GLN A 428 25.38 -53.11 26.95
CA GLN A 428 25.12 -51.71 26.60
C GLN A 428 24.35 -51.05 27.75
N GLN A 429 24.98 -50.12 28.47
CA GLN A 429 24.28 -49.26 29.43
C GLN A 429 23.29 -48.38 28.67
N ASP A 430 22.09 -48.15 29.22
CA ASP A 430 21.01 -47.37 28.61
C ASP A 430 21.57 -46.08 28.01
N SER A 431 21.67 -46.06 26.69
CA SER A 431 22.21 -44.92 25.97
C SER A 431 21.32 -43.72 26.25
N ALA A 432 21.95 -42.58 26.54
CA ALA A 432 21.29 -41.30 26.70
C ALA A 432 20.24 -41.07 25.60
N ALA A 433 19.15 -40.38 25.95
CA ALA A 433 18.03 -40.10 25.06
C ALA A 433 18.52 -39.73 23.66
N VAL A 434 18.35 -40.65 22.70
CA VAL A 434 18.85 -40.48 21.34
C VAL A 434 17.95 -39.48 20.62
N VAL A 435 18.51 -38.31 20.31
CA VAL A 435 17.73 -37.18 19.76
C VAL A 435 17.81 -37.14 18.23
N GLY A 436 18.90 -37.63 17.62
CA GLY A 436 19.09 -37.57 16.17
C GLY A 436 18.54 -38.77 15.39
N LEU A 437 18.04 -38.53 14.16
CA LEU A 437 17.57 -39.58 13.24
C LEU A 437 18.63 -40.60 12.84
N GLU A 438 19.83 -40.12 12.51
CA GLU A 438 20.94 -40.99 12.16
C GLU A 438 21.38 -41.83 13.35
N GLU A 439 21.32 -41.28 14.56
CA GLU A 439 21.62 -41.99 15.79
C GLU A 439 20.55 -43.06 16.08
N LYS A 440 19.26 -42.74 15.91
CA LYS A 440 18.14 -43.70 16.01
C LYS A 440 18.30 -44.83 14.99
N LEU A 441 18.65 -44.50 13.74
CA LEU A 441 18.87 -45.49 12.68
C LEU A 441 20.07 -46.40 12.99
N GLN A 442 21.18 -45.84 13.46
CA GLN A 442 22.36 -46.62 13.88
C GLN A 442 22.06 -47.53 15.08
N GLU A 443 21.23 -47.08 16.03
CA GLU A 443 20.80 -47.92 17.14
C GLU A 443 19.88 -49.06 16.68
N CYS A 444 18.96 -48.78 15.75
CA CYS A 444 18.14 -49.79 15.10
C CYS A 444 19.01 -50.83 14.36
N GLU A 445 20.03 -50.37 13.62
CA GLU A 445 20.96 -51.26 12.91
C GLU A 445 21.70 -52.19 13.87
N LYS A 446 22.26 -51.66 14.96
CA LYS A 446 22.94 -52.47 15.99
C LYS A 446 22.00 -53.51 16.63
N LYS A 447 20.77 -53.13 16.95
CA LYS A 447 19.75 -54.03 17.52
C LYS A 447 19.31 -55.11 16.52
N LEU A 448 19.15 -54.76 15.24
CA LEU A 448 18.83 -55.72 14.19
C LEU A 448 20.00 -56.68 13.90
N GLN A 449 21.24 -56.21 13.94
CA GLN A 449 22.43 -57.07 13.83
C GLN A 449 22.51 -58.04 15.01
N PHE A 450 22.28 -57.57 16.24
CA PHE A 450 22.19 -58.44 17.43
C PHE A 450 21.07 -59.49 17.31
N LEU A 451 19.88 -59.10 16.84
CA LEU A 451 18.79 -60.05 16.58
C LEU A 451 19.17 -61.09 15.52
N LYS A 452 19.85 -60.67 14.45
CA LYS A 452 20.33 -61.56 13.39
C LYS A 452 21.35 -62.56 13.91
N GLU A 453 22.30 -62.13 14.73
CA GLU A 453 23.28 -63.00 15.40
C GLU A 453 22.60 -63.96 16.38
N ARG A 454 21.61 -63.49 17.14
CA ARG A 454 20.83 -64.32 18.07
C ARG A 454 19.95 -65.35 17.34
N LEU A 455 19.42 -65.00 16.18
CA LEU A 455 18.71 -65.93 15.28
C LEU A 455 19.67 -66.97 14.68
N ALA A 456 20.88 -66.57 14.30
CA ALA A 456 21.90 -67.48 13.77
C ALA A 456 22.49 -68.41 14.86
N ALA A 457 22.56 -67.95 16.11
CA ALA A 457 22.99 -68.75 17.27
C ALA A 457 21.87 -69.61 17.87
N ARG A 458 20.64 -69.52 17.33
CA ARG A 458 19.50 -70.34 17.77
C ARG A 458 19.65 -71.76 17.20
N PRO A 459 19.65 -72.82 18.04
CA PRO A 459 19.62 -74.18 17.53
C PRO A 459 18.33 -74.43 16.74
N GLU A 460 18.42 -75.19 15.65
CA GLU A 460 17.33 -75.46 14.69
C GLU A 460 16.08 -76.13 15.33
N ASP A 461 16.16 -76.58 16.58
CA ASP A 461 15.11 -77.38 17.25
C ASP A 461 14.05 -76.58 18.04
N SER A 462 13.76 -75.32 17.69
CA SER A 462 12.77 -74.52 18.46
C SER A 462 11.74 -73.76 17.65
N THR A 463 11.43 -74.20 16.44
CA THR A 463 10.16 -73.91 15.78
C THR A 463 9.05 -74.73 16.43
N ASP A 464 8.81 -74.47 17.71
CA ASP A 464 7.65 -75.01 18.43
C ASP A 464 6.43 -74.14 18.11
N GLU A 465 6.08 -74.04 16.83
CA GLU A 465 4.76 -73.56 16.38
C GLU A 465 3.63 -74.49 16.89
N HIS A 466 4.00 -75.62 17.50
CA HIS A 466 3.15 -76.59 18.18
C HIS A 466 3.44 -76.75 19.68
N GLY A 467 4.25 -75.86 20.27
CA GLY A 467 4.52 -75.89 21.70
C GLY A 467 3.23 -75.66 22.49
N GLU A 468 2.92 -76.55 23.43
CA GLU A 468 1.69 -76.48 24.23
C GLU A 468 1.47 -75.10 24.86
N THR A 469 2.55 -74.41 25.22
CA THR A 469 2.55 -73.04 25.75
C THR A 469 2.06 -72.02 24.73
N PHE A 470 2.47 -72.11 23.46
CA PHE A 470 2.00 -71.22 22.40
C PHE A 470 0.52 -71.47 22.08
N ALA A 471 0.10 -72.73 22.05
CA ALA A 471 -1.31 -73.11 21.89
C ALA A 471 -2.17 -72.62 23.07
N LYS A 472 -1.68 -72.70 24.31
CA LYS A 472 -2.35 -72.19 25.52
C LYS A 472 -2.46 -70.66 25.50
N VAL A 473 -1.42 -69.94 25.08
CA VAL A 473 -1.46 -68.48 24.97
C VAL A 473 -2.40 -68.02 23.86
N ARG A 474 -2.36 -68.69 22.70
CA ARG A 474 -3.29 -68.43 21.58
C ARG A 474 -4.75 -68.63 21.99
N THR A 475 -5.07 -69.76 22.62
CA THR A 475 -6.44 -70.03 23.09
C THR A 475 -6.89 -69.09 24.20
N LEU A 476 -5.98 -68.63 25.07
CA LEU A 476 -6.28 -67.60 26.06
C LEU A 476 -6.55 -66.23 25.42
N LEU A 477 -5.76 -65.82 24.42
CA LEU A 477 -5.96 -64.57 23.68
C LEU A 477 -7.26 -64.61 22.85
N GLU A 478 -7.54 -65.72 22.16
CA GLU A 478 -8.79 -65.91 21.40
C GLU A 478 -10.02 -65.88 22.32
N LYS A 479 -9.96 -66.49 23.51
CA LYS A 479 -11.04 -66.37 24.51
C LYS A 479 -11.23 -64.94 25.02
N ARG A 480 -10.13 -64.26 25.36
CA ARG A 480 -10.19 -62.91 25.94
C ARG A 480 -10.67 -61.88 24.92
N THR A 481 -10.23 -61.99 23.67
CA THR A 481 -10.68 -61.13 22.56
C THR A 481 -12.13 -61.41 22.13
N ALA A 482 -12.62 -62.64 22.31
CA ALA A 482 -14.02 -63.00 22.06
C ALA A 482 -14.98 -62.46 23.15
N GLU A 483 -14.52 -62.29 24.38
CA GLU A 483 -15.31 -61.75 25.51
C GLU A 483 -15.31 -60.20 25.56
N GLU A 484 -14.46 -59.54 24.77
CA GLU A 484 -14.27 -58.09 24.80
C GLU A 484 -15.28 -57.37 23.89
N THR A 485 -16.38 -56.88 24.47
CA THR A 485 -17.46 -56.15 23.76
C THR A 485 -17.05 -54.75 23.27
N ARG A 486 -15.81 -54.34 23.52
CA ARG A 486 -15.21 -53.07 23.09
C ARG A 486 -14.26 -53.22 21.90
N ASN A 487 -14.45 -54.27 21.08
CA ASN A 487 -13.91 -54.28 19.72
C ASN A 487 -14.64 -53.21 18.89
N LEU A 488 -14.28 -51.94 19.11
CA LEU A 488 -14.57 -50.88 18.16
C LEU A 488 -13.87 -51.29 16.88
N LYS A 489 -14.65 -51.73 15.87
CA LYS A 489 -14.20 -51.67 14.49
C LYS A 489 -13.70 -50.25 14.29
N ILE A 490 -12.38 -50.09 14.16
CA ILE A 490 -11.80 -48.86 13.65
C ILE A 490 -12.31 -48.79 12.21
N SER A 491 -13.40 -48.06 11.99
CA SER A 491 -13.73 -47.56 10.67
C SER A 491 -12.65 -46.54 10.34
N PHE A 492 -11.80 -46.87 9.37
CA PHE A 492 -11.03 -45.86 8.68
C PHE A 492 -12.04 -44.98 7.94
N GLU A 493 -12.43 -43.87 8.57
CA GLU A 493 -12.84 -42.69 7.83
C GLU A 493 -11.53 -42.01 7.40
N ASP A 494 -11.37 -41.80 6.10
CA ASP A 494 -10.20 -41.14 5.53
C ASP A 494 -10.00 -39.78 6.22
N GLU A 495 -8.94 -39.66 7.02
CA GLU A 495 -8.46 -38.42 7.63
C GLU A 495 -7.85 -37.51 6.54
N GLU A 496 -8.69 -36.95 5.68
CA GLU A 496 -8.34 -35.82 4.81
C GLU A 496 -9.14 -34.55 5.14
N ALA A 497 -9.87 -34.53 6.26
CA ALA A 497 -10.77 -33.42 6.57
C ALA A 497 -10.83 -33.07 8.06
N MET A 498 -9.70 -32.79 8.70
CA MET A 498 -9.66 -32.03 9.97
C MET A 498 -8.31 -31.32 10.13
N GLU A 499 -8.07 -30.28 9.33
CA GLU A 499 -7.23 -29.16 9.77
C GLU A 499 -8.14 -27.93 9.84
N ASP A 500 -8.38 -27.56 11.09
CA ASP A 500 -8.81 -26.29 11.67
C ASP A 500 -8.80 -25.06 10.74
N ASP A 501 -9.98 -24.50 10.48
CA ASP A 501 -10.16 -23.09 10.14
C ASP A 501 -11.19 -22.49 11.12
N THR A 502 -10.76 -22.33 12.38
CA THR A 502 -11.39 -21.38 13.31
C THR A 502 -10.57 -20.09 13.37
N LEU A 503 -10.66 -19.31 12.30
CA LEU A 503 -10.49 -17.86 12.37
C LEU A 503 -11.73 -17.21 11.75
N ASP A 504 -12.59 -16.70 12.62
CA ASP A 504 -13.75 -15.88 12.29
C ASP A 504 -13.34 -14.71 11.39
N PHE A 505 -13.69 -14.82 10.12
CA PHE A 505 -13.97 -13.68 9.26
C PHE A 505 -15.42 -13.80 8.83
N GLU A 506 -16.23 -12.86 9.30
CA GLU A 506 -17.50 -12.50 8.69
C GLU A 506 -17.24 -12.19 7.20
N ASP A 507 -17.83 -12.95 6.29
CA ASP A 507 -18.59 -12.43 5.15
C ASP A 507 -19.02 -13.53 4.17
N GLU A 508 -20.34 -13.55 3.96
CA GLU A 508 -21.07 -13.72 2.69
C GLU A 508 -20.93 -15.00 1.84
N ASP A 509 -22.12 -15.48 1.46
CA ASP A 509 -22.45 -16.43 0.41
C ASP A 509 -22.06 -17.90 0.63
N HIS A 510 -22.93 -18.60 1.39
CA HIS A 510 -23.01 -20.05 1.35
C HIS A 510 -23.45 -20.53 -0.04
N ASP A 511 -22.48 -20.82 -0.90
CA ASP A 511 -22.67 -21.71 -2.04
C ASP A 511 -23.25 -23.04 -1.54
N TYR A 512 -24.40 -23.42 -2.07
CA TYR A 512 -25.07 -24.67 -1.73
C TYR A 512 -24.15 -25.86 -2.05
N ILE A 513 -23.54 -26.45 -1.03
CA ILE A 513 -22.78 -27.70 -1.13
C ILE A 513 -23.79 -28.85 -1.10
N PRO A 514 -24.00 -29.59 -2.22
CA PRO A 514 -25.01 -30.64 -2.27
C PRO A 514 -24.65 -31.76 -1.29
N SER A 515 -25.60 -32.13 -0.42
CA SER A 515 -25.41 -33.24 0.50
C SER A 515 -25.26 -34.55 -0.28
N ARG A 516 -24.66 -35.58 0.34
CA ARG A 516 -24.57 -36.93 -0.23
C ARG A 516 -25.93 -37.48 -0.67
N GLU A 517 -27.00 -37.07 0.00
CA GLU A 517 -28.38 -37.43 -0.37
C GLU A 517 -28.87 -36.68 -1.62
N ASP A 518 -28.48 -35.42 -1.80
CA ASP A 518 -28.83 -34.61 -2.97
C ASP A 518 -28.12 -35.09 -4.23
N ILE A 519 -26.83 -35.46 -4.11
CA ILE A 519 -26.06 -36.10 -5.19
C ILE A 519 -26.70 -37.45 -5.57
N LYS A 520 -27.13 -38.25 -4.60
CA LYS A 520 -27.88 -39.49 -4.85
C LYS A 520 -29.21 -39.24 -5.56
N LYS A 521 -29.97 -38.21 -5.15
CA LYS A 521 -31.23 -37.84 -5.80
C LYS A 521 -31.02 -37.38 -7.24
N GLN A 522 -30.02 -36.53 -7.50
CA GLN A 522 -29.65 -36.09 -8.84
C GLN A 522 -29.18 -37.27 -9.71
N GLY A 523 -28.37 -38.18 -9.17
CA GLY A 523 -27.94 -39.39 -9.87
C GLY A 523 -29.12 -40.30 -10.26
N LEU A 524 -30.09 -40.49 -9.36
CA LEU A 524 -31.33 -41.23 -9.66
C LEU A 524 -32.20 -40.51 -10.68
N GLN A 525 -32.20 -39.17 -10.69
CA GLN A 525 -32.93 -38.36 -11.66
C GLN A 525 -32.32 -38.50 -13.07
N LEU A 526 -31.00 -38.44 -13.18
CA LEU A 526 -30.25 -38.67 -14.43
C LEU A 526 -30.50 -40.06 -15.00
N ILE A 527 -30.49 -41.09 -14.15
CA ILE A 527 -30.80 -42.48 -14.56
C ILE A 527 -32.25 -42.59 -15.05
N ARG A 528 -33.22 -41.95 -14.38
CA ARG A 528 -34.62 -41.91 -14.83
C ARG A 528 -34.81 -41.16 -16.15
N MET A 529 -34.06 -40.07 -16.37
CA MET A 529 -34.10 -39.31 -17.62
C MET A 529 -33.51 -40.12 -18.79
N ASN A 530 -32.43 -40.87 -18.57
CA ASN A 530 -31.77 -41.66 -19.61
C ASN A 530 -32.48 -43.01 -19.91
N THR A 531 -33.27 -43.55 -18.98
CA THR A 531 -33.99 -44.83 -19.17
C THR A 531 -35.39 -44.66 -19.78
N ARG A 532 -35.93 -43.43 -19.88
CA ARG A 532 -37.21 -43.15 -20.55
C ARG A 532 -37.00 -42.48 -21.91
N ARG A 533 -36.59 -43.25 -22.94
CA ARG A 533 -37.00 -43.05 -24.35
C ARG A 533 -36.40 -44.10 -25.30
N ARG A 534 -37.12 -45.21 -25.49
CA ARG A 534 -37.32 -45.85 -26.80
C ARG A 534 -38.70 -46.52 -26.84
N LYS A 535 -39.76 -45.72 -26.89
CA LYS A 535 -41.03 -46.17 -27.50
C LYS A 535 -41.04 -45.63 -28.94
N LYS A 536 -40.83 -46.54 -29.89
CA LYS A 536 -41.02 -46.34 -31.34
C LYS A 536 -42.42 -45.78 -31.60
N LYS A 537 -42.52 -44.70 -32.37
CA LYS A 537 -43.75 -44.35 -33.09
C LYS A 537 -43.74 -45.08 -34.43
N GLN A 538 -44.82 -45.82 -34.68
CA GLN A 538 -45.31 -46.14 -36.03
C GLN A 538 -45.86 -44.88 -36.68
#